data_AF-A0A7S0BGC4-F1
#
_entry.id   AF-A0A7S0BGC4-F1
#
_cell.length_a   1.000
_cell.length_b   1.000
_cell.length_c   1.000
_cell.angle_alpha   90.00
_cell.angle_beta   90.00
_cell.angle_gamma   90.00
#
_symmetry.space_group_name_H-M   'P 1'
#
loop_
_entity.id
_entity.type
_entity.pdbx_description
1 polymer ?
#
loop_
_entity_poly.entity_id
_entity_poly.type
_entity_poly.pdbx_seq_one_letter_code
_entity_poly.pdbx_strand_id
1 'polypeptide(L)'
;LFSYDVCVGLVRAVGSTGYDLPDKQQEYFAGSSFVEPVSKKIAAAMSQPLVPASTERMAEYMCKAVMRSYIEGISNVERCSASGRALMLVDFRSLEDALQKSTGMRVIPDAEKVEDYIKAYYLNEPELANWVAANCRKYKLSLKQVHALGEVGAGRFLKAIEKSRL
;
A
#
# COMPACT_ATOMS: atom_id res chain seq x y z
N LEU A 1 3.19 -5.16 20.77
CA LEU A 1 3.67 -3.77 20.86
C LEU A 1 4.62 -3.41 19.72
N PHE A 2 5.69 -4.19 19.46
CA PHE A 2 6.65 -3.89 18.38
C PHE A 2 6.04 -3.80 16.96
N SER A 3 5.23 -4.80 16.55
CA SER A 3 4.56 -4.78 15.23
C SER A 3 3.60 -3.60 15.05
N TYR A 4 3.00 -3.11 16.13
CA TYR A 4 2.05 -1.98 16.09
C TYR A 4 2.76 -0.65 15.79
N ASP A 5 3.94 -0.40 16.38
CA ASP A 5 4.73 0.81 16.11
C ASP A 5 5.16 0.90 14.64
N VAL A 6 5.65 -0.22 14.08
CA VAL A 6 6.05 -0.29 12.66
C VAL A 6 4.87 0.01 11.76
N CYS A 7 3.71 -0.60 12.00
CA CYS A 7 2.51 -0.43 11.19
C CYS A 7 1.98 1.00 11.26
N VAL A 8 1.80 1.55 12.46
CA VAL A 8 1.31 2.93 12.63
C VAL A 8 2.29 3.95 12.05
N GLY A 9 3.59 3.75 12.27
CA GLY A 9 4.64 4.57 11.68
C GLY A 9 4.60 4.54 10.15
N LEU A 10 4.40 3.37 9.57
CA LEU A 10 4.28 3.21 8.11
C LEU A 10 3.04 3.92 7.56
N VAL A 11 1.86 3.73 8.17
CA VAL A 11 0.63 4.41 7.76
C VAL A 11 0.83 5.93 7.72
N ARG A 12 1.44 6.49 8.77
CA ARG A 12 1.73 7.93 8.84
C ARG A 12 2.71 8.35 7.74
N ALA A 13 3.82 7.64 7.60
CA ALA A 13 4.87 8.00 6.66
C ALA A 13 4.36 8.00 5.20
N VAL A 14 3.67 6.93 4.79
CA VAL A 14 3.07 6.81 3.45
C VAL A 14 2.01 7.90 3.25
N GLY A 15 1.10 8.09 4.20
CA GLY A 15 0.03 9.08 4.09
C GLY A 15 0.52 10.52 4.00
N SER A 16 1.66 10.84 4.61
CA SER A 16 2.30 12.16 4.51
C SER A 16 3.25 12.32 3.33
N THR A 17 3.47 11.28 2.54
CA THR A 17 4.40 11.33 1.41
C THR A 17 3.79 12.16 0.27
N GLY A 18 4.57 13.11 -0.24
CA GLY A 18 4.16 13.98 -1.35
C GLY A 18 4.16 13.24 -2.69
N TYR A 19 3.15 12.40 -2.93
CA TYR A 19 2.92 11.73 -4.21
C TYR A 19 2.26 12.65 -5.26
N ASP A 20 2.24 13.96 -5.06
CA ASP A 20 1.81 14.94 -6.06
C ASP A 20 3.04 15.53 -6.75
N LEU A 21 3.67 14.71 -7.60
CA LEU A 21 4.92 15.05 -8.28
C LEU A 21 4.63 15.71 -9.64
N PRO A 22 5.42 16.71 -10.06
CA PRO A 22 5.30 17.27 -11.39
C PRO A 22 5.58 16.20 -12.44
N ASP A 23 4.83 16.22 -13.54
CA ASP A 23 5.03 15.34 -14.68
C ASP A 23 6.28 15.79 -15.46
N LYS A 24 7.45 15.51 -14.90
CA LYS A 24 8.72 15.59 -15.61
C LYS A 24 9.04 14.20 -16.16
N GLN A 25 9.60 14.16 -17.37
CA GLN A 25 9.94 12.93 -18.08
C GLN A 25 10.70 11.96 -17.16
N GLN A 26 10.05 10.83 -16.86
CA GLN A 26 10.58 9.58 -16.30
C GLN A 26 11.91 9.72 -15.56
N GLU A 27 11.89 10.46 -14.45
CA GLU A 27 13.01 10.53 -13.53
C GLU A 27 13.15 9.19 -12.81
N TYR A 28 14.38 8.69 -12.66
CA TYR A 28 14.61 7.45 -11.92
C TYR A 28 14.28 7.69 -10.45
N PHE A 29 13.18 7.13 -9.96
CA PHE A 29 12.80 7.24 -8.57
C PHE A 29 13.66 6.31 -7.70
N ALA A 30 14.43 6.89 -6.78
CA ALA A 30 15.18 6.13 -5.78
C ALA A 30 14.31 5.61 -4.61
N GLY A 31 12.99 5.90 -4.65
CA GLY A 31 12.07 5.71 -3.53
C GLY A 31 12.02 6.92 -2.59
N SER A 32 10.97 6.98 -1.80
CA SER A 32 10.70 8.02 -0.81
C SER A 32 11.61 7.88 0.41
N SER A 33 11.89 8.99 1.07
CA SER A 33 12.80 9.06 2.22
C SER A 33 12.38 8.19 3.42
N PHE A 34 11.11 7.77 3.49
CA PHE A 34 10.64 6.90 4.57
C PHE A 34 10.99 5.42 4.39
N VAL A 35 11.30 4.99 3.15
CA VAL A 35 11.47 3.57 2.81
C VAL A 35 12.61 2.95 3.61
N GLU A 36 13.79 3.56 3.59
CA GLU A 36 14.96 3.03 4.29
C GLU A 36 14.77 2.96 5.82
N PRO A 37 14.30 4.02 6.52
CA PRO A 37 14.00 3.95 7.95
C PRO A 37 12.99 2.85 8.31
N VAL A 38 11.92 2.68 7.53
CA VAL A 38 10.92 1.64 7.79
C VAL A 38 11.50 0.25 7.56
N SER A 39 12.23 0.04 6.47
CA SER A 39 12.89 -1.24 6.18
C SER A 39 13.84 -1.66 7.30
N LYS A 40 14.61 -0.72 7.87
CA LYS A 40 15.47 -1.00 9.04
C LYS A 40 14.65 -1.41 10.27
N LYS A 41 13.51 -0.75 10.53
CA LYS A 41 12.61 -1.13 11.63
C LYS A 41 11.99 -2.51 11.43
N ILE A 42 11.60 -2.86 10.20
CA ILE A 42 11.10 -4.19 9.84
C ILE A 42 12.17 -5.25 10.09
N ALA A 43 13.40 -5.04 9.61
CA ALA A 43 14.49 -5.98 9.82
C ALA A 43 14.78 -6.18 11.33
N ALA A 44 14.78 -5.10 12.12
CA ALA A 44 14.95 -5.18 13.56
C ALA A 44 13.80 -5.95 14.27
N ALA A 45 12.57 -5.88 13.72
CA ALA A 45 11.42 -6.68 14.18
C ALA A 45 11.63 -8.16 13.98
N MET A 46 12.12 -8.52 12.79
CA MET A 46 12.24 -9.88 12.29
C MET A 46 13.43 -10.62 12.91
N SER A 47 14.48 -9.88 13.30
CA SER A 47 15.67 -10.43 13.95
C SER A 47 15.50 -10.76 15.43
N GLN A 48 14.32 -10.58 16.02
CA GLN A 48 14.08 -10.93 17.43
C GLN A 48 14.10 -12.46 17.61
N PRO A 49 14.81 -12.99 18.63
CA PRO A 49 14.91 -14.43 18.83
C PRO A 49 13.54 -15.04 19.17
N LEU A 50 13.08 -15.95 18.32
CA LEU A 50 11.83 -16.69 18.45
C LEU A 50 12.05 -18.18 18.17
N VAL A 51 11.16 -19.02 18.72
CA VAL A 51 11.12 -20.46 18.39
C VAL A 51 10.78 -20.66 16.91
N PRO A 52 11.49 -21.52 16.15
CA PRO A 52 11.40 -21.60 14.68
C PRO A 52 9.97 -21.72 14.11
N ALA A 53 9.13 -22.57 14.71
CA ALA A 53 7.74 -22.76 14.26
C ALA A 53 6.85 -21.51 14.48
N SER A 54 7.20 -20.65 15.44
CA SER A 54 6.53 -19.37 15.65
C SER A 54 7.09 -18.28 14.74
N THR A 55 8.36 -18.38 14.32
CA THR A 55 9.02 -17.42 13.44
C THR A 55 8.35 -17.32 12.09
N GLU A 56 8.04 -18.44 11.44
CA GLU A 56 7.38 -18.45 10.12
C GLU A 56 5.98 -17.82 10.15
N ARG A 57 5.14 -18.26 11.10
CA ARG A 57 3.80 -17.70 11.27
C ARG A 57 3.87 -16.21 11.60
N MET A 58 4.79 -15.82 12.47
CA MET A 58 4.95 -14.42 12.85
C MET A 58 5.43 -13.55 11.69
N ALA A 59 6.36 -14.05 10.87
CA ALA A 59 6.78 -13.39 9.64
C ALA A 59 5.58 -13.19 8.69
N GLU A 60 4.76 -14.23 8.49
CA GLU A 60 3.55 -14.13 7.66
C GLU A 60 2.56 -13.08 8.21
N TYR A 61 2.30 -13.09 9.51
CA TYR A 61 1.42 -12.11 10.17
C TYR A 61 1.96 -10.69 10.03
N MET A 62 3.27 -10.49 10.22
CA MET A 62 3.91 -9.19 10.08
C MET A 62 3.89 -8.69 8.65
N CYS A 63 4.18 -9.55 7.66
CA CYS A 63 4.04 -9.22 6.24
C CYS A 63 2.63 -8.73 5.92
N LYS A 64 1.59 -9.49 6.30
CA LYS A 64 0.18 -9.10 6.10
C LYS A 64 -0.15 -7.79 6.79
N ALA A 65 0.39 -7.54 7.98
CA ALA A 65 0.18 -6.29 8.72
C ALA A 65 0.82 -5.10 7.99
N VAL A 66 2.05 -5.26 7.46
CA VAL A 66 2.73 -4.25 6.65
C VAL A 66 1.93 -3.96 5.36
N MET A 67 1.45 -4.99 4.65
CA MET A 67 0.65 -4.81 3.43
C MET A 67 -0.64 -4.03 3.68
N ARG A 68 -1.35 -4.35 4.76
CA ARG A 68 -2.57 -3.62 5.17
C ARG A 68 -2.25 -2.17 5.55
N SER A 69 -1.16 -1.96 6.27
CA SER A 69 -0.71 -0.64 6.71
C SER A 69 -0.29 0.23 5.53
N TYR A 70 0.32 -0.36 4.51
CA TYR A 70 0.70 0.36 3.30
C TYR A 70 -0.53 0.84 2.51
N ILE A 71 -1.54 -0.02 2.31
CA ILE A 71 -2.81 0.37 1.68
C ILE A 71 -3.52 1.46 2.49
N GLU A 72 -3.56 1.31 3.82
CA GLU A 72 -4.15 2.32 4.69
C GLU A 72 -3.41 3.66 4.58
N GLY A 73 -2.08 3.63 4.52
CA GLY A 73 -1.24 4.79 4.26
C GLY A 73 -1.55 5.45 2.92
N ILE A 74 -1.61 4.67 1.82
CA ILE A 74 -1.98 5.19 0.50
C ILE A 74 -3.37 5.83 0.52
N SER A 75 -4.33 5.24 1.24
CA SER A 75 -5.69 5.78 1.34
C SER A 75 -5.77 7.12 2.11
N ASN A 76 -4.70 7.54 2.79
CA ASN A 76 -4.58 8.86 3.42
C ASN A 76 -4.02 9.94 2.49
N VAL A 77 -3.50 9.55 1.33
CA VAL A 77 -2.85 10.49 0.41
C VAL A 77 -3.92 11.35 -0.26
N GLU A 78 -3.85 12.66 -0.05
CA GLU A 78 -4.86 13.61 -0.53
C GLU A 78 -4.78 13.87 -2.04
N ARG A 79 -3.57 13.80 -2.62
CA ARG A 79 -3.31 14.06 -4.04
C ARG A 79 -2.24 13.13 -4.57
N CYS A 80 -2.46 12.62 -5.77
CA CYS A 80 -1.52 11.73 -6.40
C CYS A 80 -1.47 11.91 -7.91
N SER A 81 -0.33 12.35 -8.43
CA SER A 81 -0.10 12.48 -9.88
C SER A 81 0.26 11.13 -10.52
N ALA A 82 0.32 11.05 -11.85
CA ALA A 82 0.74 9.81 -12.54
C ALA A 82 2.17 9.41 -12.13
N SER A 83 3.07 10.40 -12.07
CA SER A 83 4.44 10.25 -11.57
C SER A 83 4.47 9.83 -10.10
N GLY A 84 3.57 10.39 -9.28
CA GLY A 84 3.38 9.98 -7.89
C GLY A 84 2.95 8.53 -7.70
N ARG A 85 1.99 8.05 -8.50
CA ARG A 85 1.54 6.65 -8.48
C ARG A 85 2.67 5.69 -8.87
N ALA A 86 3.53 6.11 -9.80
CA ALA A 86 4.73 5.35 -10.13
C ALA A 86 5.69 5.29 -8.93
N LEU A 87 5.90 6.42 -8.23
CA LEU A 87 6.69 6.44 -6.99
C LEU A 87 6.07 5.57 -5.89
N MET A 88 4.74 5.55 -5.71
CA MET A 88 4.07 4.60 -4.79
C MET A 88 4.44 3.16 -5.11
N LEU A 89 4.39 2.77 -6.38
CA LEU A 89 4.76 1.42 -6.79
C LEU A 89 6.25 1.13 -6.51
N VAL A 90 7.14 2.10 -6.73
CA VAL A 90 8.56 1.97 -6.42
C VAL A 90 8.79 1.78 -4.91
N ASP A 91 8.18 2.61 -4.08
CA ASP A 91 8.25 2.51 -2.62
C ASP A 91 7.76 1.14 -2.13
N PHE A 92 6.64 0.69 -2.69
CA PHE A 92 6.08 -0.62 -2.39
C PHE A 92 7.05 -1.75 -2.72
N ARG A 93 7.67 -1.72 -3.91
CA ARG A 93 8.65 -2.74 -4.33
C ARG A 93 9.88 -2.76 -3.43
N SER A 94 10.37 -1.60 -3.00
CA SER A 94 11.49 -1.53 -2.06
C SER A 94 11.13 -2.09 -0.68
N LEU A 95 9.90 -1.86 -0.20
CA LEU A 95 9.40 -2.48 1.04
C LEU A 95 9.20 -3.99 0.90
N GLU A 96 8.68 -4.44 -0.24
CA GLU A 96 8.52 -5.86 -0.55
C GLU A 96 9.87 -6.59 -0.53
N ASP A 97 10.88 -6.04 -1.21
CA ASP A 97 12.25 -6.58 -1.22
C ASP A 97 12.86 -6.61 0.20
N ALA A 98 12.66 -5.56 1.00
CA ALA A 98 13.10 -5.55 2.40
C ALA A 98 12.43 -6.64 3.23
N LEU A 99 11.13 -6.91 3.03
CA LEU A 99 10.43 -8.01 3.68
C LEU A 99 10.94 -9.37 3.22
N GLN A 100 11.18 -9.57 1.92
CA GLN A 100 11.73 -10.83 1.39
C GLN A 100 13.09 -11.14 2.01
N LYS A 101 13.97 -10.13 2.06
CA LYS A 101 15.30 -10.26 2.70
C LYS A 101 15.20 -10.53 4.21
N SER A 102 14.27 -9.88 4.90
CA SER A 102 14.15 -10.00 6.36
C SER A 102 13.47 -11.30 6.81
N THR A 103 12.61 -11.88 5.96
CA THR A 103 11.82 -13.08 6.30
C THR A 103 12.29 -14.35 5.61
N GLY A 104 13.08 -14.23 4.53
CA GLY A 104 13.43 -15.33 3.64
C GLY A 104 12.28 -15.81 2.76
N MET A 105 11.10 -15.17 2.81
CA MET A 105 9.96 -15.55 1.99
C MET A 105 10.17 -15.10 0.54
N ARG A 106 10.00 -16.02 -0.41
CA ARG A 106 10.07 -15.70 -1.85
C ARG A 106 8.86 -14.88 -2.31
N VAL A 107 7.69 -15.15 -1.74
CA VAL A 107 6.44 -14.47 -2.07
C VAL A 107 5.88 -13.85 -0.80
N ILE A 108 5.67 -12.53 -0.82
CA ILE A 108 5.13 -11.83 0.34
C ILE A 108 3.60 -11.93 0.32
N PRO A 109 2.96 -12.42 1.39
CA PRO A 109 1.51 -12.51 1.47
C PRO A 109 0.85 -11.13 1.29
N ASP A 110 -0.29 -11.10 0.58
CA ASP A 110 -1.07 -9.90 0.26
C ASP A 110 -0.33 -8.84 -0.61
N ALA A 111 0.89 -9.11 -1.10
CA ALA A 111 1.62 -8.16 -1.96
C ALA A 111 0.88 -7.88 -3.28
N GLU A 112 0.30 -8.92 -3.90
CA GLU A 112 -0.53 -8.79 -5.11
C GLU A 112 -1.71 -7.83 -4.91
N LYS A 113 -2.31 -7.85 -3.71
CA LYS A 113 -3.43 -6.99 -3.37
C LYS A 113 -2.99 -5.52 -3.30
N VAL A 114 -1.80 -5.25 -2.75
CA VAL A 114 -1.26 -3.89 -2.69
C VAL A 114 -0.98 -3.36 -4.09
N GLU A 115 -0.34 -4.18 -4.92
CA GLU A 115 -0.03 -3.81 -6.30
C GLU A 115 -1.30 -3.56 -7.13
N ASP A 116 -2.29 -4.45 -7.04
CA ASP A 116 -3.59 -4.30 -7.70
C ASP A 116 -4.34 -3.05 -7.20
N TYR A 117 -4.26 -2.75 -5.90
CA TYR A 117 -4.83 -1.53 -5.32
C TYR A 117 -4.16 -0.25 -5.83
N ILE A 118 -2.82 -0.22 -5.97
CA ILE A 118 -2.12 0.92 -6.59
C ILE A 118 -2.53 1.06 -8.07
N LYS A 119 -2.61 -0.05 -8.80
CA LYS A 119 -3.04 -0.04 -10.21
C LYS A 119 -4.46 0.47 -10.38
N ALA A 120 -5.34 0.26 -9.41
CA ALA A 120 -6.71 0.78 -9.44
C ALA A 120 -6.78 2.32 -9.50
N TYR A 121 -5.74 3.04 -9.07
CA TYR A 121 -5.68 4.51 -9.22
C TYR A 121 -5.51 4.99 -10.67
N TYR A 122 -5.22 4.10 -11.61
CA TYR A 122 -5.11 4.43 -13.05
C TYR A 122 -6.40 4.18 -13.82
N LEU A 123 -7.40 3.55 -13.19
CA LEU A 123 -8.65 3.21 -13.83
C LEU A 123 -9.52 4.45 -14.01
N ASN A 124 -10.24 4.51 -15.13
CA ASN A 124 -11.32 5.48 -15.28
C ASN A 124 -12.55 5.07 -14.44
N GLU A 125 -13.55 5.95 -14.34
CA GLU A 125 -14.74 5.68 -13.51
C GLU A 125 -15.44 4.33 -13.80
N PRO A 126 -15.80 3.96 -15.05
CA PRO A 126 -16.49 2.69 -15.27
C PRO A 126 -15.60 1.47 -14.95
N GLU A 127 -14.31 1.51 -15.26
CA GLU A 127 -13.36 0.47 -14.89
C GLU A 127 -13.21 0.34 -13.38
N LEU A 128 -13.12 1.46 -12.66
CA LEU A 128 -13.02 1.48 -11.22
C LEU A 128 -14.27 0.89 -10.55
N ALA A 129 -15.47 1.20 -11.07
CA ALA A 129 -16.72 0.60 -10.57
C ALA A 129 -16.71 -0.94 -10.68
N ASN A 130 -16.30 -1.45 -11.84
CA ASN A 130 -16.17 -2.89 -12.06
C ASN A 130 -15.11 -3.51 -11.15
N TRP A 131 -13.96 -2.85 -11.00
CA TRP A 131 -12.89 -3.31 -10.12
C TRP A 131 -13.33 -3.35 -8.66
N VAL A 132 -14.01 -2.30 -8.16
CA VAL A 132 -14.53 -2.25 -6.79
C VAL A 132 -15.55 -3.36 -6.56
N ALA A 133 -16.47 -3.60 -7.50
CA ALA A 133 -17.46 -4.67 -7.40
C ALA A 133 -16.80 -6.06 -7.29
N ALA A 134 -15.73 -6.31 -8.07
CA ALA A 134 -15.01 -7.57 -8.07
C ALA A 134 -14.09 -7.74 -6.84
N ASN A 135 -13.44 -6.67 -6.38
CA ASN A 135 -12.30 -6.77 -5.48
C ASN A 135 -12.55 -6.28 -4.05
N CYS A 136 -13.55 -5.41 -3.81
CA CYS A 136 -13.78 -4.82 -2.49
C CYS A 136 -14.02 -5.89 -1.40
N ARG A 137 -14.87 -6.89 -1.69
CA ARG A 137 -15.15 -8.00 -0.75
C ARG A 137 -13.97 -8.98 -0.65
N LYS A 138 -13.34 -9.31 -1.78
CA LYS A 138 -12.16 -10.19 -1.85
C LYS A 138 -11.03 -9.67 -0.98
N TYR A 139 -10.74 -8.38 -1.11
CA TYR A 139 -9.65 -7.70 -0.41
C TYR A 139 -10.06 -7.10 0.93
N LYS A 140 -11.34 -7.16 1.30
CA LYS A 140 -11.87 -6.57 2.55
C LYS A 140 -11.49 -5.10 2.67
N LEU A 141 -11.70 -4.33 1.61
CA LEU A 141 -11.38 -2.89 1.59
C LEU A 141 -12.34 -2.13 2.50
N SER A 142 -11.83 -1.10 3.17
CA SER A 142 -12.66 -0.17 3.94
C SER A 142 -13.36 0.83 3.01
N LEU A 143 -14.45 1.45 3.48
CA LEU A 143 -15.12 2.50 2.72
C LEU A 143 -14.15 3.64 2.37
N LYS A 144 -13.29 4.02 3.32
CA LYS A 144 -12.24 5.02 3.12
C LYS A 144 -11.29 4.67 1.97
N GLN A 145 -10.84 3.42 1.89
CA GLN A 145 -9.96 2.95 0.81
C GLN A 145 -10.66 3.04 -0.55
N VAL A 146 -11.94 2.68 -0.62
CA VAL A 146 -12.74 2.83 -1.85
C VAL A 146 -12.94 4.30 -2.21
N HIS A 147 -13.22 5.17 -1.22
CA HIS A 147 -13.35 6.61 -1.44
C HIS A 147 -12.06 7.22 -1.98
N ALA A 148 -10.90 6.86 -1.43
CA ALA A 148 -9.60 7.37 -1.88
C ALA A 148 -9.34 7.05 -3.37
N LEU A 149 -9.69 5.85 -3.83
CA LEU A 149 -9.60 5.49 -5.25
C LEU A 149 -10.49 6.38 -6.13
N GLY A 150 -11.70 6.68 -5.66
CA GLY A 150 -12.68 7.46 -6.41
C GLY A 150 -12.40 8.97 -6.44
N GLU A 151 -11.94 9.53 -5.33
CA GLU A 151 -11.66 10.97 -5.19
C GLU A 151 -10.31 11.34 -5.81
N VAL A 152 -9.28 10.53 -5.57
CA VAL A 152 -7.89 10.84 -5.94
C VAL A 152 -7.47 10.17 -7.26
N GLY A 153 -7.95 8.94 -7.52
CA GLY A 153 -7.60 8.18 -8.72
C GLY A 153 -8.46 8.55 -9.94
N ALA A 154 -9.73 8.15 -9.92
CA ALA A 154 -10.63 8.29 -11.08
C ALA A 154 -11.23 9.69 -11.25
N GLY A 155 -11.10 10.57 -10.26
CA GLY A 155 -11.58 11.95 -10.30
C GLY A 155 -13.10 12.08 -10.46
N ARG A 156 -13.81 12.27 -9.33
CA ARG A 156 -15.28 12.49 -9.20
C ARG A 156 -16.19 11.25 -9.29
N PHE A 157 -15.61 10.08 -9.08
CA PHE A 157 -16.31 8.78 -9.04
C PHE A 157 -17.53 8.71 -8.09
N LEU A 158 -17.54 9.50 -7.00
CA LEU A 158 -18.60 9.42 -5.99
C LEU A 158 -20.00 9.78 -6.51
N LYS A 159 -20.10 10.62 -7.56
CA LYS A 159 -21.42 10.96 -8.14
C LYS A 159 -22.11 9.76 -8.80
N ALA A 160 -21.36 8.74 -9.21
CA ALA A 160 -21.89 7.55 -9.87
C ALA A 160 -22.29 6.44 -8.87
N ILE A 161 -21.58 6.31 -7.74
CA ILE A 161 -21.90 5.32 -6.70
C ILE A 161 -23.13 5.73 -5.89
N GLU A 162 -23.31 7.01 -5.55
CA GLU A 162 -24.53 7.47 -4.86
C GLU A 162 -25.80 7.23 -5.70
N LYS A 163 -25.69 7.29 -7.03
CA LYS A 163 -26.83 7.04 -7.94
C LYS A 163 -27.18 5.57 -8.13
N SER A 164 -26.25 4.65 -7.87
CA SER A 164 -26.49 3.21 -8.05
C SER A 164 -26.99 2.50 -6.78
N ARG A 165 -27.19 3.26 -5.69
CA ARG A 165 -27.75 2.79 -4.41
C ARG A 165 -29.05 3.51 -3.99
N LEU A 166 -29.86 3.96 -4.96
CA LEU A 166 -31.28 4.31 -4.77
C LEU A 166 -32.16 3.43 -5.67
#